data_AF-A0A9P8FF08-F1
#
_entry.id   AF-A0A9P8FF08-F1
#
_cell.length_a   1.000
_cell.length_b   1.000
_cell.length_c   1.000
_cell.angle_alpha   90.00
_cell.angle_beta   90.00
_cell.angle_gamma   90.00
#
_symmetry.space_group_name_H-M   'P 1'
#
loop_
_entity.id
_entity.type
_entity.pdbx_description
1 polymer ?
#
loop_
_entity_poly.entity_id
_entity_poly.type
_entity_poly.pdbx_seq_one_letter_code
_entity_poly.pdbx_strand_id
1 'polypeptide(L)'
;FLAERGLKGSDIIRQELEKGDQHGMGIDRNVVLVPVATIGCGKTTVALALCKLFGWGHIQNDNITQKPKTQRFAQAICDGLVDYPVMIADRNNHQRRERKQIFDDVSKTVPQAHFVALHYVHDRANYDQIKQATRERVLSRGDNHQTIQAGSKGQHEIIGIMDGFMQRFEPVNVEREPDNSFEHVIDLDVSASSRENLETVVSQLNAEFPKLFGTMPSGEDLDKAIEAALNDYKPDIKHEISGSNKYKNKALQRGANGTSGQSTQKPPKLEYFSATLDPKRVMSILDAVFRDADIDTAKTYRVLQTQNRVQSEFHVTLMHRASASQHKDYWEQLTEAHTMAASKPNAAPEPVLGSCKVLLERLVWDGRLMCFVVRLVPDEKDQSGMQWRSVNETAHITVGTVSPDIKPKESNDLLKRWLQSGSGGSTGISEITVKGHVELPATVKSVLQKY
;
A
#
# COMPACT_ATOMS: atom_id res chain seq x y z
N PHE A 1 -21.57 21.59 27.03
CA PHE A 1 -22.94 21.69 26.47
C PHE A 1 -23.76 20.41 26.68
N LEU A 2 -23.50 19.28 25.99
CA LEU A 2 -24.31 18.04 26.16
C LEU A 2 -24.12 17.37 27.54
N ALA A 3 -22.88 17.30 28.03
CA ALA A 3 -22.57 16.83 29.39
C ALA A 3 -23.14 17.73 30.51
N GLU A 4 -23.50 18.98 30.19
CA GLU A 4 -24.01 19.99 31.12
C GLU A 4 -25.54 19.91 31.29
N ARG A 5 -26.22 19.16 30.40
CA ARG A 5 -27.67 18.96 30.41
C ARG A 5 -28.13 17.54 30.78
N GLY A 6 -27.19 16.62 31.06
CA GLY A 6 -27.51 15.25 31.49
C GLY A 6 -28.26 14.40 30.46
N LEU A 7 -28.26 14.80 29.18
CA LEU A 7 -28.90 14.10 28.07
C LEU A 7 -27.86 13.29 27.30
N LYS A 8 -28.19 12.03 26.96
CA LYS A 8 -27.36 11.20 26.08
C LYS A 8 -27.72 11.49 24.61
N GLY A 9 -26.80 11.25 23.68
CA GLY A 9 -27.06 11.40 22.23
C GLY A 9 -28.30 10.61 21.77
N SER A 10 -28.51 9.43 22.35
CA SER A 10 -29.70 8.59 22.18
C SER A 10 -31.03 9.28 22.50
N ASP A 11 -31.04 10.22 23.45
CA ASP A 11 -32.25 10.93 23.89
C ASP A 11 -32.60 12.07 22.93
N ILE A 12 -31.58 12.66 22.30
CA ILE A 12 -31.72 13.71 21.28
C ILE A 12 -32.27 13.11 19.98
N ILE A 13 -31.78 11.92 19.61
CA ILE A 13 -32.29 11.16 18.45
C ILE A 13 -33.79 10.91 18.60
N ARG A 14 -34.25 10.53 19.80
CA ARG A 14 -35.67 10.32 20.10
C ARG A 14 -36.50 11.62 19.98
N GLN A 15 -35.94 12.76 20.37
CA GLN A 15 -36.61 14.06 20.26
C GLN A 15 -36.67 14.59 18.82
N GLU A 16 -35.69 14.29 17.97
CA GLU A 16 -35.74 14.63 16.55
C GLU A 16 -36.72 13.75 15.77
N LEU A 17 -36.87 12.47 16.18
CA LEU A 17 -37.85 11.52 15.64
C LEU A 17 -39.31 11.93 15.87
N GLU A 18 -39.63 12.58 17.00
CA GLU A 18 -40.99 13.03 17.33
C GLU A 18 -41.45 14.24 16.50
N LYS A 19 -40.55 14.91 15.78
CA LYS A 19 -40.86 16.10 14.97
C LYS A 19 -41.22 15.83 13.50
N GLY A 20 -41.22 14.58 13.05
CA GLY A 20 -42.06 14.15 11.92
C GLY A 20 -41.82 14.74 10.53
N ASP A 21 -40.66 15.35 10.24
CA ASP A 21 -40.33 15.77 8.86
C ASP A 21 -39.68 14.60 8.10
N GLN A 22 -40.49 13.83 7.36
CA GLN A 22 -39.99 12.78 6.46
C GLN A 22 -39.38 13.40 5.19
N HIS A 23 -38.13 13.84 5.27
CA HIS A 23 -37.31 14.34 4.15
C HIS A 23 -36.39 13.27 3.52
N GLY A 24 -36.45 12.00 3.97
CA GLY A 24 -35.54 10.94 3.51
C GLY A 24 -35.84 10.37 2.12
N MET A 25 -34.82 9.80 1.46
CA MET A 25 -34.93 9.16 0.16
C MET A 25 -35.85 7.93 0.20
N GLY A 26 -36.59 7.71 -0.89
CA GLY A 26 -37.53 6.59 -1.03
C GLY A 26 -36.90 5.21 -1.29
N ILE A 27 -35.60 5.05 -1.05
CA ILE A 27 -34.77 3.88 -1.38
C ILE A 27 -34.83 2.84 -0.26
N ASP A 28 -35.08 1.58 -0.62
CA ASP A 28 -35.24 0.45 0.31
C ASP A 28 -34.29 -0.74 0.03
N ARG A 29 -33.49 -0.67 -1.04
CA ARG A 29 -32.54 -1.73 -1.43
C ARG A 29 -31.43 -1.24 -2.36
N ASN A 30 -30.51 -2.14 -2.69
CA ASN A 30 -29.36 -1.92 -3.59
C ASN A 30 -28.38 -0.87 -3.05
N VAL A 31 -28.30 -0.72 -1.73
CA VAL A 31 -27.40 0.26 -1.09
C VAL A 31 -26.05 -0.40 -0.80
N VAL A 32 -24.97 0.26 -1.20
CA VAL A 32 -23.60 -0.18 -0.96
C VAL A 32 -22.92 0.79 0.00
N LEU A 33 -22.64 0.33 1.21
CA LEU A 33 -21.85 1.11 2.16
C LEU A 33 -20.37 0.94 1.83
N VAL A 34 -19.69 2.04 1.52
CA VAL A 34 -18.29 2.06 1.09
C VAL A 34 -17.45 2.78 2.16
N PRO A 35 -16.72 2.04 3.02
CA PRO A 35 -15.78 2.66 3.93
C PRO A 35 -14.66 3.38 3.18
N VAL A 36 -14.36 4.61 3.57
CA VAL A 36 -13.19 5.38 3.12
C VAL A 36 -12.34 5.64 4.35
N ALA A 37 -11.36 4.76 4.59
CA ALA A 37 -10.58 4.74 5.83
C ALA A 37 -9.16 4.17 5.63
N THR A 38 -8.32 4.33 6.65
CA THR A 38 -7.03 3.64 6.76
C THR A 38 -7.13 2.42 7.69
N ILE A 39 -6.01 1.76 7.91
CA ILE A 39 -5.91 0.60 8.80
C ILE A 39 -6.11 1.05 10.25
N GLY A 40 -6.84 0.27 11.05
CA GLY A 40 -7.07 0.57 12.47
C GLY A 40 -8.24 1.54 12.75
N CYS A 41 -8.92 2.06 11.72
CA CYS A 41 -10.07 2.98 11.92
C CYS A 41 -11.34 2.31 12.51
N GLY A 42 -11.42 0.98 12.56
CA GLY A 42 -12.59 0.27 13.11
C GLY A 42 -13.66 -0.14 12.09
N LYS A 43 -13.38 -0.03 10.78
CA LYS A 43 -14.28 -0.42 9.68
C LYS A 43 -15.00 -1.76 9.90
N THR A 44 -14.22 -2.83 10.06
CA THR A 44 -14.76 -4.18 10.22
C THR A 44 -15.60 -4.31 11.48
N THR A 45 -15.24 -3.62 12.57
CA THR A 45 -16.04 -3.63 13.80
C THR A 45 -17.42 -3.02 13.55
N VAL A 46 -17.48 -1.84 12.92
CA VAL A 46 -18.74 -1.17 12.60
C VAL A 46 -19.54 -2.00 11.58
N ALA A 47 -18.88 -2.56 10.56
CA ALA A 47 -19.52 -3.40 9.56
C ALA A 47 -20.21 -4.63 10.17
N LEU A 48 -19.51 -5.38 11.03
CA LEU A 48 -20.06 -6.56 11.69
C LEU A 48 -21.21 -6.20 12.64
N ALA A 49 -21.10 -5.07 13.35
CA ALA A 49 -22.17 -4.60 14.22
C ALA A 49 -23.44 -4.26 13.40
N LEU A 50 -23.30 -3.57 12.26
CA LEU A 50 -24.41 -3.31 11.34
C LEU A 50 -25.04 -4.60 10.81
N CYS A 51 -24.24 -5.61 10.47
CA CYS A 51 -24.74 -6.92 10.04
C CYS A 51 -25.54 -7.60 11.15
N LYS A 52 -25.05 -7.54 12.39
CA LYS A 52 -25.73 -8.13 13.54
C LYS A 52 -27.07 -7.45 13.86
N LEU A 53 -27.13 -6.13 13.70
CA LEU A 53 -28.32 -5.34 14.01
C LEU A 53 -29.41 -5.48 12.94
N PHE A 54 -29.03 -5.48 11.66
CA PHE A 54 -29.97 -5.33 10.56
C PHE A 54 -30.00 -6.49 9.57
N GLY A 55 -29.17 -7.52 9.78
CA GLY A 55 -29.08 -8.66 8.86
C GLY A 55 -28.56 -8.28 7.48
N TRP A 56 -27.85 -7.15 7.36
CA TRP A 56 -27.25 -6.70 6.11
C TRP A 56 -26.07 -7.58 5.69
N GLY A 57 -25.77 -7.58 4.40
CA GLY A 57 -24.66 -8.36 3.88
C GLY A 57 -23.33 -7.63 4.03
N HIS A 58 -22.26 -8.40 4.17
CA HIS A 58 -20.90 -7.90 4.37
C HIS A 58 -19.90 -8.76 3.61
N ILE A 59 -18.99 -8.09 2.93
CA ILE A 59 -17.87 -8.73 2.26
C ILE A 59 -16.58 -8.04 2.65
N GLN A 60 -15.64 -8.80 3.21
CA GLN A 60 -14.29 -8.32 3.47
C GLN A 60 -13.41 -8.57 2.26
N ASN A 61 -12.81 -7.50 1.73
CA ASN A 61 -11.83 -7.63 0.66
C ASN A 61 -10.69 -8.57 1.08
N ASP A 62 -10.31 -8.57 2.35
CA ASP A 62 -9.27 -9.44 2.86
C ASP A 62 -9.64 -10.93 2.73
N ASN A 63 -10.90 -11.36 2.86
CA ASN A 63 -11.28 -12.77 2.67
C ASN A 63 -11.12 -13.29 1.22
N ILE A 64 -10.93 -12.41 0.24
CA ILE A 64 -10.82 -12.80 -1.18
C ILE A 64 -9.38 -13.17 -1.53
N THR A 65 -9.14 -14.47 -1.74
CA THR A 65 -7.84 -15.04 -2.14
C THR A 65 -7.69 -15.22 -3.65
N GLN A 66 -8.81 -15.32 -4.38
CA GLN A 66 -8.84 -15.61 -5.81
C GLN A 66 -8.59 -14.35 -6.67
N LYS A 67 -7.84 -14.50 -7.77
CA LYS A 67 -7.61 -13.44 -8.77
C LYS A 67 -8.61 -13.54 -9.93
N PRO A 68 -9.04 -12.41 -10.55
CA PRO A 68 -8.71 -11.02 -10.20
C PRO A 68 -9.53 -10.51 -9.00
N LYS A 69 -8.82 -10.11 -7.93
CA LYS A 69 -9.40 -9.82 -6.61
C LYS A 69 -10.41 -8.66 -6.62
N THR A 70 -10.13 -7.60 -7.37
CA THR A 70 -11.01 -6.42 -7.47
C THR A 70 -12.35 -6.74 -8.12
N GLN A 71 -12.35 -7.51 -9.22
CA GLN A 71 -13.58 -7.95 -9.88
C GLN A 71 -14.34 -8.95 -9.01
N ARG A 72 -13.65 -9.88 -8.35
CA ARG A 72 -14.29 -10.81 -7.40
C ARG A 72 -14.93 -10.09 -6.22
N PHE A 73 -14.32 -9.02 -5.73
CA PHE A 73 -14.89 -8.18 -4.69
C PHE A 73 -16.16 -7.47 -5.17
N ALA A 74 -16.13 -6.84 -6.34
CA ALA A 74 -17.32 -6.22 -6.92
C ALA A 74 -18.42 -7.25 -7.21
N GLN A 75 -18.06 -8.43 -7.75
CA GLN A 75 -19.00 -9.52 -7.98
C GLN A 75 -19.65 -9.98 -6.68
N ALA A 76 -18.89 -10.18 -5.61
CA ALA A 76 -19.44 -10.57 -4.31
C ALA A 76 -20.37 -9.50 -3.71
N ILE A 77 -20.10 -8.21 -3.96
CA ILE A 77 -21.04 -7.13 -3.62
C ILE A 77 -22.33 -7.30 -4.43
N CYS A 78 -22.24 -7.48 -5.75
CA CYS A 78 -23.40 -7.64 -6.62
C CYS A 78 -24.24 -8.88 -6.28
N ASP A 79 -23.58 -10.01 -6.04
CA ASP A 79 -24.22 -11.26 -5.65
C ASP A 79 -24.94 -11.08 -4.29
N GLY A 80 -24.30 -10.41 -3.33
CA GLY A 80 -24.92 -10.10 -2.05
C GLY A 80 -26.11 -9.15 -2.13
N LEU A 81 -26.13 -8.20 -3.06
CA LEU A 81 -27.27 -7.30 -3.28
C LEU A 81 -28.53 -8.01 -3.81
N VAL A 82 -28.41 -9.27 -4.24
CA VAL A 82 -29.57 -10.12 -4.57
C VAL A 82 -30.34 -10.46 -3.29
N ASP A 83 -29.61 -10.86 -2.25
CA ASP A 83 -30.16 -11.39 -1.00
C ASP A 83 -30.37 -10.30 0.07
N TYR A 84 -29.53 -9.26 0.06
CA TYR A 84 -29.50 -8.22 1.09
C TYR A 84 -29.85 -6.83 0.50
N PRO A 85 -30.68 -6.02 1.18
CA PRO A 85 -30.98 -4.65 0.74
C PRO A 85 -29.76 -3.73 0.81
N VAL A 86 -28.82 -4.05 1.71
CA VAL A 86 -27.59 -3.30 1.94
C VAL A 86 -26.40 -4.25 1.93
N MET A 87 -25.33 -3.87 1.21
CA MET A 87 -24.05 -4.56 1.20
C MET A 87 -22.92 -3.66 1.69
N ILE A 88 -22.15 -4.13 2.68
CA ILE A 88 -20.99 -3.41 3.21
C ILE A 88 -19.74 -3.89 2.50
N ALA A 89 -19.12 -2.99 1.72
CA ALA A 89 -17.92 -3.24 0.96
C ALA A 89 -16.65 -3.01 1.82
N ASP A 90 -16.39 -3.90 2.79
CA ASP A 90 -15.30 -3.76 3.78
C ASP A 90 -13.91 -3.88 3.14
N ARG A 91 -13.41 -2.72 2.70
CA ARG A 91 -12.08 -2.41 2.18
C ARG A 91 -11.72 -1.00 2.63
N ASN A 92 -10.44 -0.64 2.60
CA ASN A 92 -9.99 0.71 2.99
C ASN A 92 -10.52 1.81 2.06
N ASN A 93 -10.49 1.62 0.74
CA ASN A 93 -10.88 2.61 -0.29
C ASN A 93 -10.31 4.03 -0.08
N HIS A 94 -9.17 4.12 0.61
CA HIS A 94 -8.49 5.37 0.95
C HIS A 94 -8.05 6.19 -0.26
N GLN A 95 -7.91 5.58 -1.45
CA GLN A 95 -7.53 6.27 -2.68
C GLN A 95 -8.71 6.42 -3.65
N ARG A 96 -8.77 7.52 -4.40
CA ARG A 96 -9.83 7.81 -5.38
C ARG A 96 -10.00 6.71 -6.41
N ARG A 97 -8.89 6.15 -6.90
CA ARG A 97 -8.91 5.04 -7.88
C ARG A 97 -9.61 3.78 -7.35
N GLU A 98 -9.56 3.55 -6.03
CA GLU A 98 -10.19 2.40 -5.39
C GLU A 98 -11.71 2.60 -5.34
N ARG A 99 -12.16 3.83 -5.06
CA ARG A 99 -13.58 4.21 -5.07
C ARG A 99 -14.16 4.17 -6.47
N LYS A 100 -13.47 4.78 -7.45
CA LYS A 100 -13.84 4.67 -8.87
C LYS A 100 -14.02 3.22 -9.32
N GLN A 101 -13.11 2.33 -8.93
CA GLN A 101 -13.21 0.92 -9.28
C GLN A 101 -14.47 0.24 -8.71
N ILE A 102 -14.89 0.60 -7.50
CA ILE A 102 -16.13 0.07 -6.92
C ILE A 102 -17.34 0.53 -7.73
N PHE A 103 -17.44 1.84 -8.00
CA PHE A 103 -18.55 2.39 -8.78
C PHE A 103 -18.61 1.75 -10.17
N ASP A 104 -17.49 1.78 -10.90
CA ASP A 104 -17.43 1.26 -12.27
C ASP A 104 -17.77 -0.23 -12.34
N ASP A 105 -17.31 -1.06 -11.39
CA ASP A 105 -17.50 -2.51 -11.46
C ASP A 105 -18.86 -2.96 -10.89
N VAL A 106 -19.39 -2.30 -9.86
CA VAL A 106 -20.72 -2.62 -9.31
C VAL A 106 -21.81 -2.12 -10.25
N SER A 107 -21.72 -0.87 -10.74
CA SER A 107 -22.74 -0.29 -11.63
C SER A 107 -22.86 -0.96 -12.99
N LYS A 108 -21.86 -1.76 -13.41
CA LYS A 108 -21.97 -2.63 -14.61
C LYS A 108 -23.01 -3.73 -14.43
N THR A 109 -23.11 -4.29 -13.23
CA THR A 109 -23.99 -5.42 -12.93
C THR A 109 -25.28 -4.96 -12.27
N VAL A 110 -25.20 -3.94 -11.41
CA VAL A 110 -26.32 -3.33 -10.69
C VAL A 110 -26.32 -1.83 -10.97
N PRO A 111 -26.82 -1.38 -12.14
CA PRO A 111 -26.84 0.04 -12.51
C PRO A 111 -27.61 0.94 -11.53
N GLN A 112 -28.54 0.37 -10.78
CA GLN A 112 -29.37 1.01 -9.75
C GLN A 112 -28.76 0.97 -8.34
N ALA A 113 -27.47 0.62 -8.22
CA ALA A 113 -26.80 0.63 -6.93
C ALA A 113 -26.63 2.07 -6.41
N HIS A 114 -26.93 2.27 -5.13
CA HIS A 114 -26.74 3.53 -4.42
C HIS A 114 -25.52 3.42 -3.52
N PHE A 115 -24.58 4.35 -3.61
CA PHE A 115 -23.34 4.33 -2.86
C PHE A 115 -23.36 5.35 -1.72
N VAL A 116 -23.16 4.87 -0.50
CA VAL A 116 -23.01 5.73 0.68
C VAL A 116 -21.59 5.59 1.22
N ALA A 117 -20.88 6.71 1.34
CA ALA A 117 -19.54 6.72 1.92
C ALA A 117 -19.62 6.68 3.44
N LEU A 118 -18.88 5.76 4.06
CA LEU A 118 -18.54 5.83 5.48
C LEU A 118 -17.15 6.45 5.58
N HIS A 119 -17.09 7.77 5.63
CA HIS A 119 -15.86 8.55 5.53
C HIS A 119 -15.22 8.74 6.89
N TYR A 120 -14.21 7.92 7.18
CA TYR A 120 -13.40 8.08 8.38
C TYR A 120 -12.46 9.26 8.16
N VAL A 121 -12.76 10.40 8.79
CA VAL A 121 -12.15 11.69 8.46
C VAL A 121 -10.69 11.75 8.91
N HIS A 122 -9.78 11.86 7.94
CA HIS A 122 -8.36 12.12 8.20
C HIS A 122 -8.04 13.60 8.00
N ASP A 123 -8.36 14.42 9.00
CA ASP A 123 -7.92 15.83 9.01
C ASP A 123 -6.42 15.92 9.30
N ARG A 124 -5.69 16.65 8.45
CA ARG A 124 -4.26 16.92 8.60
C ARG A 124 -3.92 17.57 9.93
N ALA A 125 -4.80 18.41 10.47
CA ALA A 125 -4.59 19.03 11.78
C ALA A 125 -4.51 17.99 12.92
N ASN A 126 -5.15 16.83 12.76
CA ASN A 126 -5.29 15.80 13.79
C ASN A 126 -4.52 14.51 13.47
N TYR A 127 -3.60 14.54 12.50
CA TYR A 127 -2.89 13.33 12.05
C TYR A 127 -2.15 12.58 13.16
N ASP A 128 -1.57 13.29 14.12
CA ASP A 128 -0.84 12.62 15.21
C ASP A 128 -1.79 11.89 16.17
N GLN A 129 -2.93 12.51 16.50
CA GLN A 129 -3.98 11.88 17.29
C GLN A 129 -4.58 10.67 16.56
N ILE A 130 -4.85 10.81 15.26
CA ILE A 130 -5.40 9.73 14.44
C ILE A 130 -4.40 8.57 14.32
N LYS A 131 -3.11 8.87 14.14
CA LYS A 131 -2.05 7.85 14.16
C LYS A 131 -2.00 7.14 15.50
N GLN A 132 -2.07 7.87 16.61
CA GLN A 132 -2.05 7.28 17.94
C GLN A 132 -3.25 6.35 18.14
N ALA A 133 -4.47 6.84 17.88
CA ALA A 133 -5.70 6.06 18.06
C ALA A 133 -5.74 4.80 17.20
N THR A 134 -5.34 4.90 15.92
CA THR A 134 -5.30 3.73 15.03
C THR A 134 -4.21 2.74 15.44
N ARG A 135 -3.02 3.21 15.86
CA ARG A 135 -1.92 2.34 16.32
C ARG A 135 -2.30 1.59 17.59
N GLU A 136 -2.84 2.28 18.59
CA GLU A 136 -3.29 1.67 19.83
C GLU A 136 -4.32 0.56 19.56
N ARG A 137 -5.26 0.78 18.64
CA ARG A 137 -6.25 -0.23 18.24
C ARG A 137 -5.67 -1.43 17.51
N VAL A 138 -4.67 -1.22 16.64
CA VAL A 138 -4.00 -2.32 15.93
C VAL A 138 -3.16 -3.15 16.90
N LEU A 139 -2.46 -2.50 17.84
CA LEU A 139 -1.65 -3.16 18.86
C LEU A 139 -2.50 -3.90 19.89
N SER A 140 -3.61 -3.30 20.36
CA SER A 140 -4.49 -3.90 21.37
C SER A 140 -5.29 -5.10 20.84
N ARG A 141 -5.65 -5.10 19.54
CA ARG A 141 -6.25 -6.27 18.88
C ARG A 141 -5.28 -7.42 18.63
N GLY A 142 -3.97 -7.16 18.64
CA GLY A 142 -2.96 -8.18 18.38
C GLY A 142 -3.14 -8.88 17.02
N ASP A 143 -2.92 -10.19 16.98
CA ASP A 143 -3.00 -11.02 15.76
C ASP A 143 -4.43 -11.31 15.26
N ASN A 144 -5.45 -10.67 15.86
CA ASN A 144 -6.82 -10.71 15.37
C ASN A 144 -7.09 -9.63 14.30
N HIS A 145 -6.13 -8.74 14.04
CA HIS A 145 -6.21 -7.84 12.91
C HIS A 145 -5.90 -8.58 11.61
N GLN A 146 -6.89 -8.70 10.73
CA GLN A 146 -6.81 -9.56 9.55
C GLN A 146 -5.63 -9.23 8.62
N THR A 147 -5.28 -7.95 8.51
CA THR A 147 -4.27 -7.46 7.56
C THR A 147 -2.89 -7.16 8.17
N ILE A 148 -2.76 -7.05 9.50
CA ILE A 148 -1.49 -6.74 10.18
C ILE A 148 -1.34 -7.73 11.34
N GLN A 149 -0.31 -8.57 11.28
CA GLN A 149 0.01 -9.48 12.37
C GLN A 149 0.86 -8.72 13.40
N ALA A 150 0.19 -8.12 14.39
CA ALA A 150 0.86 -7.27 15.36
C ALA A 150 1.78 -8.03 16.33
N GLY A 151 1.59 -9.35 16.47
CA GLY A 151 2.40 -10.23 17.31
C GLY A 151 3.64 -10.83 16.63
N SER A 152 3.66 -10.93 15.30
CA SER A 152 4.76 -11.55 14.53
C SER A 152 5.68 -10.55 13.81
N LYS A 153 5.28 -9.28 13.69
CA LYS A 153 6.05 -8.21 13.05
C LYS A 153 6.59 -7.21 14.05
N GLY A 154 7.78 -6.66 13.79
CA GLY A 154 8.34 -5.60 14.62
C GLY A 154 7.47 -4.34 14.59
N GLN A 155 7.30 -3.66 15.73
CA GLN A 155 6.48 -2.44 15.84
C GLN A 155 6.79 -1.39 14.75
N HIS A 156 8.06 -1.26 14.34
CA HIS A 156 8.49 -0.34 13.30
C HIS A 156 7.93 -0.68 11.91
N GLU A 157 7.78 -1.97 11.57
CA GLU A 157 7.20 -2.39 10.29
C GLU A 157 5.70 -2.11 10.24
N ILE A 158 4.99 -2.37 11.34
CA ILE A 158 3.56 -2.09 11.51
C ILE A 158 3.31 -0.59 11.34
N ILE A 159 4.12 0.24 12.01
CA ILE A 159 4.07 1.70 11.89
C ILE A 159 4.28 2.14 10.44
N GLY A 160 5.28 1.60 9.75
CA GLY A 160 5.55 1.93 8.35
C GLY A 160 4.40 1.57 7.40
N ILE A 161 3.72 0.44 7.63
CA ILE A 161 2.53 0.05 6.87
C ILE A 161 1.40 1.08 7.09
N MET A 162 1.09 1.37 8.35
CA MET A 162 0.00 2.28 8.72
C MET A 162 0.24 3.68 8.18
N ASP A 163 1.47 4.18 8.32
CA ASP A 163 1.89 5.48 7.80
C ASP A 163 1.76 5.52 6.26
N GLY A 164 2.07 4.41 5.58
CA GLY A 164 1.85 4.29 4.14
C GLY A 164 0.39 4.45 3.71
N PHE A 165 -0.57 3.90 4.47
CA PHE A 165 -2.00 4.10 4.19
C PHE A 165 -2.44 5.54 4.50
N MET A 166 -1.96 6.13 5.59
CA MET A 166 -2.23 7.53 5.93
C MET A 166 -1.71 8.50 4.88
N GLN A 167 -0.48 8.30 4.39
CA GLN A 167 0.14 9.18 3.37
C GLN A 167 -0.60 9.15 2.03
N ARG A 168 -1.22 8.01 1.69
CA ARG A 168 -1.97 7.84 0.43
C ARG A 168 -3.47 8.08 0.60
N PHE A 169 -3.93 8.52 1.77
CA PHE A 169 -5.33 8.80 1.98
C PHE A 169 -5.74 10.05 1.18
N GLU A 170 -6.75 9.90 0.34
CA GLU A 170 -7.39 10.95 -0.45
C GLU A 170 -8.81 11.15 0.08
N PRO A 171 -9.08 12.25 0.82
CA PRO A 171 -10.40 12.53 1.39
C PRO A 171 -11.51 12.52 0.35
N VAL A 172 -12.72 12.16 0.79
CA VAL A 172 -13.93 12.23 -0.05
C VAL A 172 -14.17 13.68 -0.44
N ASN A 173 -14.49 13.90 -1.71
CA ASN A 173 -14.86 15.21 -2.23
C ASN A 173 -15.94 15.06 -3.30
N VAL A 174 -17.20 15.25 -2.92
CA VAL A 174 -18.39 15.05 -3.76
C VAL A 174 -18.50 16.03 -4.93
N GLU A 175 -17.69 17.09 -4.98
CA GLU A 175 -17.65 18.04 -6.10
C GLU A 175 -16.83 17.53 -7.29
N ARG A 176 -16.20 16.36 -7.18
CA ARG A 176 -15.33 15.80 -8.23
C ARG A 176 -15.51 14.30 -8.39
N GLU A 177 -15.35 13.86 -9.64
CA GLU A 177 -15.19 12.45 -9.97
C GLU A 177 -14.05 11.81 -9.15
N PRO A 178 -14.17 10.56 -8.68
CA PRO A 178 -15.35 9.72 -8.77
C PRO A 178 -16.35 9.94 -7.62
N ASP A 179 -16.03 10.79 -6.65
CA ASP A 179 -16.72 10.87 -5.35
C ASP A 179 -18.08 11.58 -5.44
N ASN A 180 -18.34 12.30 -6.54
CA ASN A 180 -19.67 12.79 -6.92
C ASN A 180 -20.69 11.67 -7.18
N SER A 181 -20.24 10.41 -7.29
CA SER A 181 -21.11 9.23 -7.41
C SER A 181 -21.64 8.73 -6.06
N PHE A 182 -21.24 9.33 -4.93
CA PHE A 182 -21.86 9.05 -3.64
C PHE A 182 -23.15 9.85 -3.48
N GLU A 183 -24.26 9.18 -3.18
CA GLU A 183 -25.53 9.82 -2.85
C GLU A 183 -25.49 10.48 -1.46
N HIS A 184 -24.71 9.91 -0.53
CA HIS A 184 -24.56 10.43 0.81
C HIS A 184 -23.18 10.12 1.38
N VAL A 185 -22.67 11.00 2.24
CA VAL A 185 -21.37 10.86 2.90
C VAL A 185 -21.57 11.01 4.40
N ILE A 186 -21.28 9.95 5.14
CA ILE A 186 -21.33 9.92 6.60
C ILE A 186 -19.91 10.12 7.11
N ASP A 187 -19.64 11.30 7.63
CA ASP A 187 -18.35 11.61 8.26
C ASP A 187 -18.25 10.97 9.65
N LEU A 188 -17.18 10.21 9.85
CA LEU A 188 -16.88 9.44 11.06
C LEU A 188 -15.58 9.91 11.68
N ASP A 189 -15.56 10.02 13.00
CA ASP A 189 -14.36 10.41 13.74
C ASP A 189 -13.47 9.20 13.98
N VAL A 190 -12.26 9.22 13.43
CA VAL A 190 -11.30 8.13 13.59
C VAL A 190 -10.86 7.97 15.04
N SER A 191 -10.82 9.04 15.81
CA SER A 191 -10.43 9.05 17.22
C SER A 191 -11.55 8.58 18.15
N ALA A 192 -12.81 8.78 17.76
CA ALA A 192 -13.99 8.27 18.48
C ALA A 192 -14.06 6.74 18.47
N SER A 193 -14.76 6.17 19.45
CA SER A 193 -14.94 4.72 19.57
C SER A 193 -15.74 4.16 18.38
N SER A 194 -15.57 2.86 18.09
CA SER A 194 -16.40 2.20 17.06
C SER A 194 -17.89 2.23 17.42
N ARG A 195 -18.24 2.34 18.71
CA ARG A 195 -19.61 2.44 19.20
C ARG A 195 -20.25 3.79 18.89
N GLU A 196 -19.52 4.90 19.09
CA GLU A 196 -19.98 6.25 18.73
C GLU A 196 -20.13 6.38 17.21
N ASN A 197 -19.16 5.85 16.45
CA ASN A 197 -19.25 5.82 15.00
C ASN A 197 -20.42 4.96 14.51
N LEU A 198 -20.71 3.82 15.14
CA LEU A 198 -21.87 3.00 14.81
C LEU A 198 -23.19 3.77 14.99
N GLU A 199 -23.34 4.50 16.09
CA GLU A 199 -24.53 5.32 16.35
C GLU A 199 -24.67 6.45 15.32
N THR A 200 -23.54 7.08 14.96
CA THR A 200 -23.51 8.09 13.90
C THR A 200 -23.99 7.52 12.56
N VAL A 201 -23.48 6.34 12.17
CA VAL A 201 -23.91 5.66 10.95
C VAL A 201 -25.40 5.33 10.98
N VAL A 202 -25.88 4.73 12.06
CA VAL A 202 -27.30 4.34 12.19
C VAL A 202 -28.21 5.56 12.16
N SER A 203 -27.85 6.64 12.85
CA SER A 203 -28.64 7.87 12.88
C SER A 203 -28.71 8.54 11.50
N GLN A 204 -27.58 8.72 10.83
CA GLN A 204 -27.56 9.37 9.51
C GLN A 204 -28.21 8.52 8.42
N LEU A 205 -27.96 7.20 8.41
CA LEU A 205 -28.62 6.30 7.47
C LEU A 205 -30.13 6.26 7.68
N ASN A 206 -30.63 6.28 8.92
CA ASN A 206 -32.08 6.29 9.16
C ASN A 206 -32.72 7.62 8.74
N ALA A 207 -32.02 8.74 8.92
CA ALA A 207 -32.50 10.04 8.45
C ALA A 207 -32.59 10.10 6.91
N GLU A 208 -31.55 9.61 6.23
CA GLU A 208 -31.46 9.71 4.76
C GLU A 208 -32.18 8.56 4.03
N PHE A 209 -32.17 7.36 4.60
CA PHE A 209 -32.72 6.13 4.00
C PHE A 209 -33.62 5.37 5.01
N PRO A 210 -34.71 5.99 5.50
CA PRO A 210 -35.54 5.43 6.56
C PRO A 210 -36.15 4.07 6.21
N LYS A 211 -36.38 3.77 4.91
CA LYS A 211 -36.93 2.49 4.47
C LYS A 211 -35.97 1.30 4.56
N LEU A 212 -34.67 1.55 4.77
CA LEU A 212 -33.71 0.47 5.06
C LEU A 212 -33.87 -0.10 6.47
N PHE A 213 -34.58 0.62 7.35
CA PHE A 213 -34.74 0.28 8.75
C PHE A 213 -36.14 -0.27 9.02
N GLY A 214 -36.17 -1.35 9.80
CA GLY A 214 -37.39 -1.81 10.48
C GLY A 214 -37.48 -1.14 11.86
N THR A 215 -37.44 -1.95 12.91
CA THR A 215 -37.34 -1.45 14.28
C THR A 215 -35.96 -0.89 14.55
N MET A 216 -35.90 0.37 15.00
CA MET A 216 -34.63 1.01 15.37
C MET A 216 -34.03 0.37 16.62
N PRO A 217 -32.70 0.11 16.64
CA PRO A 217 -32.04 -0.49 17.80
C PRO A 217 -31.97 0.50 18.95
N SER A 218 -32.02 -0.02 20.18
CA SER A 218 -31.75 0.76 21.38
C SER A 218 -30.24 0.99 21.58
N GLY A 219 -29.89 1.89 22.49
CA GLY A 219 -28.49 2.09 22.89
C GLY A 219 -27.81 0.80 23.38
N GLU A 220 -28.56 -0.06 24.08
CA GLU A 220 -28.09 -1.36 24.57
C GLU A 220 -27.87 -2.37 23.43
N ASP A 221 -28.71 -2.34 22.39
CA ASP A 221 -28.53 -3.18 21.21
C ASP A 221 -27.26 -2.79 20.44
N LEU A 222 -26.99 -1.48 20.32
CA LEU A 222 -25.76 -0.97 19.72
C LEU A 222 -24.51 -1.41 20.52
N ASP A 223 -24.58 -1.40 21.85
CA ASP A 223 -23.50 -1.86 22.73
C ASP A 223 -23.24 -3.37 22.56
N LYS A 224 -24.31 -4.19 22.60
CA LYS A 224 -24.23 -5.65 22.37
C LYS A 224 -23.69 -6.00 20.99
N ALA A 225 -24.03 -5.21 19.97
CA ALA A 225 -23.54 -5.43 18.61
C ALA A 225 -22.04 -5.17 18.49
N ILE A 226 -21.53 -4.12 19.15
CA ILE A 226 -20.09 -3.83 19.20
C ILE A 226 -19.35 -4.88 20.01
N GLU A 227 -19.87 -5.28 21.17
CA GLU A 227 -19.26 -6.31 22.01
C GLU A 227 -19.09 -7.62 21.24
N ALA A 228 -20.14 -8.05 20.53
CA ALA A 228 -20.08 -9.23 19.67
C ALA A 228 -19.09 -9.07 18.52
N ALA A 229 -19.04 -7.91 17.86
CA ALA A 229 -18.07 -7.64 16.79
C ALA A 229 -16.60 -7.65 17.27
N LEU A 230 -16.36 -7.40 18.56
CA LEU A 230 -15.02 -7.44 19.17
C LEU A 230 -14.64 -8.83 19.68
N ASN A 231 -15.60 -9.57 20.26
CA ASN A 231 -15.34 -10.83 20.95
C ASN A 231 -15.57 -12.08 20.10
N ASP A 232 -16.59 -12.07 19.23
CA ASP A 232 -16.98 -13.23 18.42
C ASP A 232 -16.21 -13.29 17.09
N TYR A 233 -15.56 -12.18 16.70
CA TYR A 233 -14.82 -12.10 15.45
C TYR A 233 -13.48 -12.84 15.53
N LYS A 234 -13.36 -13.94 14.78
CA LYS A 234 -12.09 -14.58 14.45
C LYS A 234 -11.85 -14.46 12.95
N PRO A 235 -10.74 -13.87 12.48
CA PRO A 235 -10.48 -13.79 11.05
C PRO A 235 -10.29 -15.18 10.45
N ASP A 236 -11.12 -15.55 9.47
CA ASP A 236 -11.06 -16.85 8.78
C ASP A 236 -9.76 -17.04 7.98
N ILE A 237 -9.20 -15.94 7.46
CA ILE A 237 -7.97 -15.93 6.66
C ILE A 237 -7.10 -14.75 7.10
N LYS A 238 -5.89 -15.03 7.62
CA LYS A 238 -4.92 -13.99 7.99
C LYS A 238 -4.10 -13.58 6.78
N HIS A 239 -4.10 -12.29 6.47
CA HIS A 239 -3.29 -11.70 5.42
C HIS A 239 -2.05 -11.02 6.00
N GLU A 240 -0.91 -11.28 5.37
CA GLU A 240 0.33 -10.58 5.67
C GLU A 240 0.43 -9.34 4.77
N ILE A 241 0.18 -8.14 5.30
CA ILE A 241 0.62 -6.92 4.63
C ILE A 241 2.13 -6.82 4.84
N SER A 242 2.89 -6.94 3.76
CA SER A 242 4.25 -6.42 3.70
C SER A 242 4.18 -4.90 3.53
N GLY A 243 5.02 -4.17 4.29
CA GLY A 243 5.30 -2.73 4.11
C GLY A 243 5.31 -2.36 2.64
N SER A 244 4.43 -1.43 2.27
CA SER A 244 4.12 -1.12 0.88
C SER A 244 5.35 -0.63 0.11
N ASN A 245 5.99 -1.54 -0.61
CA ASN A 245 6.71 -1.28 -1.86
C ASN A 245 6.07 -2.14 -2.96
N LYS A 246 4.89 -1.71 -3.44
CA LYS A 246 4.16 -2.34 -4.55
C LYS A 246 3.87 -1.34 -5.67
N TYR A 247 4.86 -1.16 -6.54
CA TYR A 247 4.67 -1.27 -7.99
C TYR A 247 5.74 -2.26 -8.47
N LYS A 248 5.42 -3.54 -8.62
CA LYS A 248 5.00 -4.12 -9.90
C LYS A 248 4.57 -5.55 -9.65
N ASN A 249 3.38 -5.93 -10.11
CA ASN A 249 3.16 -7.20 -10.81
C ASN A 249 1.66 -7.36 -11.19
N LYS A 250 1.34 -6.91 -12.41
CA LYS A 250 0.59 -7.72 -13.38
C LYS A 250 1.59 -7.91 -14.53
N ALA A 251 1.88 -9.10 -15.06
CA ALA A 251 1.03 -10.25 -15.24
C ALA A 251 1.87 -11.54 -15.31
N LEU A 252 1.43 -12.56 -14.56
CA LEU A 252 1.38 -13.96 -14.99
C LEU A 252 0.39 -14.02 -16.19
N GLN A 253 0.46 -14.90 -17.19
CA GLN A 253 0.58 -16.36 -17.08
C GLN A 253 0.43 -16.99 -18.48
N ARG A 254 1.03 -18.16 -18.69
CA ARG A 254 0.47 -19.37 -19.36
C ARG A 254 1.58 -20.43 -19.35
N GLY A 255 1.43 -21.70 -18.98
CA GLY A 255 0.39 -22.59 -18.43
C GLY A 255 1.16 -23.88 -18.04
N ALA A 256 0.84 -24.62 -16.96
CA ALA A 256 -0.25 -25.59 -16.77
C ALA A 256 0.29 -27.05 -16.70
N ASN A 257 -0.30 -27.83 -15.78
CA ASN A 257 -0.15 -29.27 -15.45
C ASN A 257 0.87 -29.57 -14.33
N GLY A 258 0.55 -30.23 -13.23
CA GLY A 258 -0.70 -30.84 -12.71
C GLY A 258 -0.38 -31.57 -11.39
N THR A 259 -1.44 -31.97 -10.68
CA THR A 259 -1.53 -32.97 -9.57
C THR A 259 -0.94 -32.65 -8.18
N SER A 260 -1.88 -32.37 -7.26
CA SER A 260 -2.02 -32.86 -5.86
C SER A 260 -0.80 -33.42 -5.12
N GLY A 261 -0.35 -32.67 -4.10
CA GLY A 261 0.49 -33.14 -3.00
C GLY A 261 0.69 -32.00 -2.00
N GLN A 262 0.57 -32.29 -0.69
CA GLN A 262 0.75 -31.35 0.43
C GLN A 262 1.94 -30.40 0.17
N SER A 263 1.67 -29.10 0.01
CA SER A 263 2.74 -28.13 -0.26
C SER A 263 3.36 -27.65 1.04
N THR A 264 4.51 -28.23 1.38
CA THR A 264 5.58 -27.42 1.96
C THR A 264 5.72 -26.16 1.10
N GLN A 265 5.60 -24.98 1.70
CA GLN A 265 5.81 -23.73 0.96
C GLN A 265 7.20 -23.81 0.32
N LYS A 266 7.27 -23.86 -1.01
CA LYS A 266 8.55 -23.85 -1.73
C LYS A 266 9.30 -22.60 -1.28
N PRO A 267 10.58 -22.71 -0.89
CA PRO A 267 11.36 -21.55 -0.48
C PRO A 267 11.30 -20.48 -1.59
N PRO A 268 11.20 -19.19 -1.23
CA PRO A 268 11.13 -18.12 -2.20
C PRO A 268 12.34 -18.21 -3.13
N LYS A 269 12.10 -18.13 -4.45
CA LYS A 269 13.18 -18.26 -5.44
C LYS A 269 14.04 -17.01 -5.42
N LEU A 270 15.34 -17.13 -5.67
CA LEU A 270 16.23 -15.99 -5.91
C LEU A 270 15.75 -15.16 -7.11
N GLU A 271 15.54 -13.86 -6.93
CA GLU A 271 15.12 -12.94 -8.00
C GLU A 271 16.31 -12.21 -8.62
N TYR A 272 17.19 -11.64 -7.80
CA TYR A 272 18.41 -10.97 -8.26
C TYR A 272 19.44 -10.85 -7.14
N PHE A 273 20.67 -10.51 -7.51
CA PHE A 273 21.75 -10.17 -6.59
C PHE A 273 22.09 -8.69 -6.72
N SER A 274 22.40 -8.05 -5.60
CA SER A 274 22.69 -6.61 -5.59
C SER A 274 23.75 -6.21 -4.58
N ALA A 275 24.48 -5.13 -4.90
CA ALA A 275 25.31 -4.40 -3.96
C ALA A 275 24.50 -3.22 -3.40
N THR A 276 24.08 -3.29 -2.15
CA THR A 276 23.24 -2.28 -1.48
C THR A 276 24.11 -1.22 -0.80
N LEU A 277 23.74 0.05 -0.95
CA LEU A 277 24.46 1.20 -0.40
C LEU A 277 23.67 1.85 0.75
N ASP A 278 24.37 2.61 1.60
CA ASP A 278 23.73 3.46 2.63
C ASP A 278 22.95 4.62 1.97
N PRO A 279 21.62 4.68 2.14
CA PRO A 279 20.80 5.74 1.56
C PRO A 279 21.20 7.14 1.98
N LYS A 280 21.66 7.34 3.23
CA LYS A 280 22.06 8.66 3.71
C LYS A 280 23.25 9.21 2.94
N ARG A 281 24.21 8.34 2.61
CA ARG A 281 25.41 8.70 1.83
C ARG A 281 25.03 9.09 0.40
N VAL A 282 24.19 8.30 -0.26
CA VAL A 282 23.74 8.58 -1.64
C VAL A 282 22.96 9.89 -1.70
N MET A 283 22.04 10.12 -0.76
CA MET A 283 21.28 11.37 -0.68
C MET A 283 22.18 12.58 -0.47
N SER A 284 23.16 12.49 0.45
CA SER A 284 24.10 13.59 0.70
C SER A 284 24.91 13.97 -0.55
N ILE A 285 25.23 12.98 -1.40
CA ILE A 285 25.95 13.21 -2.66
C ILE A 285 25.04 13.86 -3.69
N LEU A 286 23.78 13.42 -3.82
CA LEU A 286 22.81 14.07 -4.69
C LEU A 286 22.60 15.54 -4.30
N ASP A 287 22.41 15.81 -2.99
CA ASP A 287 22.27 17.17 -2.48
C ASP A 287 23.51 18.02 -2.77
N ALA A 288 24.71 17.45 -2.65
CA ALA A 288 25.96 18.14 -2.98
C ALA A 288 26.10 18.42 -4.49
N VAL A 289 25.74 17.46 -5.34
CA VAL A 289 25.79 17.59 -6.80
C VAL A 289 24.87 18.70 -7.31
N PHE A 290 23.67 18.82 -6.74
CA PHE A 290 22.67 19.80 -7.18
C PHE A 290 22.65 21.11 -6.39
N ARG A 291 23.48 21.26 -5.35
CA ARG A 291 23.55 22.48 -4.54
C ARG A 291 23.83 23.73 -5.38
N ASP A 292 24.81 23.62 -6.27
CA ASP A 292 25.30 24.73 -7.10
C ASP A 292 24.85 24.60 -8.56
N ALA A 293 23.93 23.67 -8.85
CA ALA A 293 23.39 23.47 -10.20
C ALA A 293 22.36 24.56 -10.53
N ASP A 294 22.36 25.01 -11.78
CA ASP A 294 21.34 25.93 -12.29
C ASP A 294 19.94 25.28 -12.27
N ILE A 295 18.91 26.12 -12.46
CA ILE A 295 17.50 25.71 -12.35
C ILE A 295 17.16 24.61 -13.35
N ASP A 296 17.66 24.69 -14.57
CA ASP A 296 17.36 23.72 -15.63
C ASP A 296 18.05 22.38 -15.35
N THR A 297 19.31 22.41 -14.94
CA THR A 297 20.07 21.22 -14.53
C THR A 297 19.41 20.52 -13.33
N ALA A 298 18.98 21.27 -12.32
CA ALA A 298 18.37 20.71 -11.11
C ALA A 298 16.89 20.32 -11.28
N LYS A 299 16.25 20.65 -12.40
CA LYS A 299 14.80 20.53 -12.60
C LYS A 299 14.28 19.13 -12.30
N THR A 300 14.85 18.11 -12.93
CA THR A 300 14.40 16.71 -12.75
C THR A 300 14.61 16.24 -11.32
N TYR A 301 15.75 16.58 -10.70
CA TYR A 301 16.00 16.21 -9.31
C TYR A 301 14.99 16.85 -8.35
N ARG A 302 14.69 18.13 -8.52
CA ARG A 302 13.66 18.83 -7.73
C ARG A 302 12.26 18.24 -7.94
N VAL A 303 11.91 17.84 -9.17
CA VAL A 303 10.66 17.10 -9.43
C VAL A 303 10.66 15.78 -8.64
N LEU A 304 11.76 15.04 -8.65
CA LEU A 304 11.85 13.80 -7.89
C LEU A 304 11.73 14.04 -6.38
N GLN A 305 12.35 15.08 -5.83
CA GLN A 305 12.26 15.41 -4.40
C GLN A 305 10.84 15.86 -4.01
N THR A 306 10.29 16.85 -4.73
CA THR A 306 8.96 17.43 -4.43
C THR A 306 7.83 16.43 -4.54
N GLN A 307 7.94 15.45 -5.44
CA GLN A 307 6.97 14.38 -5.60
C GLN A 307 7.28 13.12 -4.76
N ASN A 308 8.32 13.17 -3.92
CA ASN A 308 8.80 12.04 -3.12
C ASN A 308 9.05 10.77 -3.96
N ARG A 309 9.72 10.95 -5.10
CA ARG A 309 10.03 9.93 -6.13
C ARG A 309 11.49 9.51 -6.16
N VAL A 310 12.32 10.07 -5.28
CA VAL A 310 13.65 9.53 -5.01
C VAL A 310 13.50 8.19 -4.27
N GLN A 311 14.27 7.18 -4.66
CA GLN A 311 14.20 5.86 -4.04
C GLN A 311 14.63 5.93 -2.57
N SER A 312 13.99 5.10 -1.72
CA SER A 312 14.35 4.97 -0.30
C SER A 312 15.53 4.01 -0.07
N GLU A 313 15.83 3.17 -1.05
CA GLU A 313 16.91 2.20 -1.04
C GLU A 313 17.71 2.31 -2.33
N PHE A 314 19.03 2.22 -2.23
CA PHE A 314 19.93 2.34 -3.38
C PHE A 314 20.78 1.10 -3.51
N HIS A 315 20.82 0.56 -4.73
CA HIS A 315 21.59 -0.63 -5.01
C HIS A 315 22.10 -0.64 -6.45
N VAL A 316 23.21 -1.33 -6.66
CA VAL A 316 23.68 -1.75 -7.98
C VAL A 316 23.16 -3.17 -8.20
N THR A 317 22.38 -3.40 -9.26
CA THR A 317 22.01 -4.76 -9.65
C THR A 317 23.24 -5.47 -10.20
N LEU A 318 23.66 -6.56 -9.54
CA LEU A 318 24.75 -7.41 -10.03
C LEU A 318 24.22 -8.32 -11.14
N MET A 319 23.13 -9.04 -10.84
CA MET A 319 22.55 -9.97 -11.80
C MET A 319 21.09 -10.25 -11.48
N HIS A 320 20.21 -10.08 -12.47
CA HIS A 320 18.80 -10.49 -12.38
C HIS A 320 18.63 -11.93 -12.88
N ARG A 321 17.69 -12.69 -12.32
CA ARG A 321 17.39 -14.07 -12.73
C ARG A 321 17.07 -14.20 -14.22
N ALA A 322 16.46 -13.17 -14.81
CA ALA A 322 16.19 -13.11 -16.24
C ALA A 322 17.47 -13.21 -17.10
N SER A 323 18.64 -12.87 -16.54
CA SER A 323 19.94 -12.96 -17.20
C SER A 323 20.69 -14.27 -16.91
N ALA A 324 20.13 -15.16 -16.07
CA ALA A 324 20.78 -16.40 -15.64
C ALA A 324 21.18 -17.32 -16.80
N SER A 325 20.33 -17.42 -17.83
CA SER A 325 20.62 -18.26 -19.00
C SER A 325 21.78 -17.74 -19.85
N GLN A 326 22.06 -16.43 -19.82
CA GLN A 326 23.15 -15.81 -20.59
C GLN A 326 24.47 -15.79 -19.82
N HIS A 327 24.43 -15.84 -18.48
CA HIS A 327 25.63 -15.84 -17.63
C HIS A 327 25.57 -16.97 -16.59
N LYS A 328 25.46 -18.22 -17.08
CA LYS A 328 25.24 -19.41 -16.24
C LYS A 328 26.29 -19.56 -15.14
N ASP A 329 27.57 -19.52 -15.51
CA ASP A 329 28.69 -19.71 -14.58
C ASP A 329 28.64 -18.69 -13.43
N TYR A 330 28.32 -17.42 -13.74
CA TYR A 330 28.24 -16.38 -12.72
C TYR A 330 26.99 -16.51 -11.85
N TRP A 331 25.86 -16.91 -12.44
CA TRP A 331 24.64 -17.20 -11.69
C TRP A 331 24.81 -18.38 -10.73
N GLU A 332 25.52 -19.43 -11.14
CA GLU A 332 25.84 -20.59 -10.33
C GLU A 332 26.72 -20.19 -9.14
N GLN A 333 27.79 -19.43 -9.36
CA GLN A 333 28.64 -18.88 -8.29
C GLN A 333 27.84 -18.06 -7.28
N LEU A 334 26.98 -17.14 -7.75
CA LEU A 334 26.14 -16.32 -6.89
C LEU A 334 25.13 -17.16 -6.09
N THR A 335 24.57 -18.20 -6.70
CA THR A 335 23.60 -19.11 -6.05
C THR A 335 24.28 -20.01 -5.02
N GLU A 336 25.50 -20.46 -5.29
CA GLU A 336 26.31 -21.22 -4.34
C GLU A 336 26.67 -20.36 -3.13
N ALA A 337 27.13 -19.12 -3.36
CA ALA A 337 27.38 -18.14 -2.31
C ALA A 337 26.14 -17.90 -1.44
N HIS A 338 24.96 -17.75 -2.05
CA HIS A 338 23.70 -17.67 -1.31
C HIS A 338 23.42 -18.91 -0.48
N THR A 339 23.57 -20.10 -1.06
CA THR A 339 23.28 -21.37 -0.39
C THR A 339 24.19 -21.58 0.83
N MET A 340 25.48 -21.26 0.69
CA MET A 340 26.45 -21.30 1.80
C MET A 340 26.14 -20.26 2.89
N ALA A 341 25.67 -19.07 2.51
CA ALA A 341 25.34 -18.04 3.48
C ALA A 341 24.01 -18.35 4.21
N ALA A 342 23.04 -18.94 3.52
CA ALA A 342 21.73 -19.32 4.05
C ALA A 342 21.78 -20.57 4.94
N SER A 343 22.81 -21.43 4.81
CA SER A 343 22.98 -22.64 5.64
C SER A 343 23.56 -22.35 7.04
N LYS A 344 24.02 -21.11 7.29
CA LYS A 344 24.56 -20.71 8.60
C LYS A 344 23.44 -20.66 9.67
N PRO A 345 23.73 -21.03 10.94
CA PRO A 345 22.76 -20.90 12.03
C PRO A 345 22.29 -19.44 12.15
N ASN A 346 20.97 -19.24 12.27
CA ASN A 346 20.33 -17.91 12.34
C ASN A 346 20.53 -17.01 11.11
N ALA A 347 20.74 -17.58 9.92
CA ALA A 347 20.82 -16.80 8.68
C ALA A 347 19.51 -16.06 8.38
N ALA A 348 19.62 -14.78 8.04
CA ALA A 348 18.50 -14.01 7.52
C ALA A 348 18.04 -14.58 6.15
N PRO A 349 16.76 -14.44 5.77
CA PRO A 349 16.26 -14.90 4.46
C PRO A 349 17.03 -14.33 3.26
N GLU A 350 17.54 -13.11 3.39
CA GLU A 350 18.40 -12.44 2.41
C GLU A 350 19.80 -12.25 3.02
N PRO A 351 20.63 -13.30 3.05
CA PRO A 351 21.92 -13.25 3.73
C PRO A 351 22.92 -12.33 3.02
N VAL A 352 23.86 -11.80 3.80
CA VAL A 352 25.02 -11.07 3.27
C VAL A 352 25.99 -12.07 2.67
N LEU A 353 26.38 -11.83 1.41
CA LEU A 353 27.26 -12.70 0.63
C LEU A 353 28.71 -12.19 0.61
N GLY A 354 28.89 -10.89 0.77
CA GLY A 354 30.20 -10.24 0.77
C GLY A 354 30.08 -8.72 0.75
N SER A 355 31.19 -8.04 0.46
CA SER A 355 31.23 -6.59 0.30
C SER A 355 31.99 -6.17 -0.95
N CYS A 356 31.68 -4.97 -1.43
CA CYS A 356 32.44 -4.29 -2.46
C CYS A 356 32.39 -2.77 -2.20
N LYS A 357 33.14 -2.00 -2.98
CA LYS A 357 32.96 -0.54 -3.05
C LYS A 357 32.29 -0.18 -4.36
N VAL A 358 31.55 0.91 -4.36
CA VAL A 358 30.88 1.46 -5.54
C VAL A 358 31.41 2.85 -5.78
N LEU A 359 32.14 3.02 -6.88
CA LEU A 359 32.62 4.31 -7.36
C LEU A 359 31.49 5.00 -8.13
N LEU A 360 31.07 6.18 -7.69
CA LEU A 360 30.10 7.00 -8.40
C LEU A 360 30.83 7.89 -9.42
N GLU A 361 30.52 7.74 -10.71
CA GLU A 361 31.22 8.47 -11.77
C GLU A 361 30.42 9.68 -12.25
N ARG A 362 29.18 9.42 -12.64
CA ARG A 362 28.31 10.39 -13.29
C ARG A 362 26.88 10.17 -12.87
N LEU A 363 26.10 11.23 -12.87
CA LEU A 363 24.67 11.17 -12.80
C LEU A 363 24.11 11.48 -14.18
N VAL A 364 23.18 10.65 -14.67
CA VAL A 364 22.55 10.75 -15.99
C VAL A 364 21.04 10.75 -15.80
N TRP A 365 20.34 11.65 -16.49
CA TRP A 365 18.89 11.75 -16.42
C TRP A 365 18.28 12.26 -17.71
N ASP A 366 16.99 12.02 -17.88
CA ASP A 366 16.16 12.64 -18.89
C ASP A 366 14.85 13.15 -18.26
N GLY A 367 13.83 13.42 -19.08
CA GLY A 367 12.50 13.79 -18.60
C GLY A 367 11.73 12.65 -17.91
N ARG A 368 12.29 11.43 -17.81
CA ARG A 368 11.62 10.23 -17.29
C ARG A 368 12.24 9.73 -15.99
N LEU A 369 13.56 9.68 -15.89
CA LEU A 369 14.25 9.10 -14.73
C LEU A 369 15.65 9.66 -14.55
N MET A 370 16.24 9.35 -13.39
CA MET A 370 17.60 9.73 -13.01
C MET A 370 18.34 8.52 -12.43
N CYS A 371 19.61 8.34 -12.79
CA CYS A 371 20.46 7.27 -12.28
C CYS A 371 21.94 7.67 -12.23
N PHE A 372 22.69 7.08 -11.30
CA PHE A 372 24.16 7.14 -11.31
C PHE A 372 24.73 6.07 -12.24
N VAL A 373 25.74 6.43 -13.03
CA VAL A 373 26.70 5.51 -13.63
C VAL A 373 27.78 5.22 -12.60
N VAL A 374 28.07 3.93 -12.38
CA VAL A 374 28.97 3.51 -11.31
C VAL A 374 29.91 2.40 -11.76
N ARG A 375 30.99 2.19 -11.00
CA ARG A 375 31.85 1.00 -11.10
C ARG A 375 31.89 0.26 -9.79
N LEU A 376 31.90 -1.07 -9.88
CA LEU A 376 32.17 -1.94 -8.74
C LEU A 376 33.68 -2.07 -8.58
N VAL A 377 34.16 -1.77 -7.38
CA VAL A 377 35.58 -1.83 -7.00
C VAL A 377 35.70 -2.91 -5.92
N PRO A 378 36.70 -3.82 -6.00
CA PRO A 378 36.95 -4.81 -4.97
C PRO A 378 37.13 -4.16 -3.58
N ASP A 379 36.55 -4.78 -2.56
CA ASP A 379 36.80 -4.41 -1.17
C ASP A 379 37.80 -5.40 -0.58
N GLU A 380 38.94 -4.91 -0.08
CA GLU A 380 39.97 -5.74 0.54
C GLU A 380 39.46 -6.48 1.80
N LYS A 381 38.36 -6.00 2.39
CA LYS A 381 37.69 -6.64 3.52
C LYS A 381 36.80 -7.81 3.12
N ASP A 382 36.54 -7.99 1.82
CA ASP A 382 35.69 -9.05 1.35
C ASP A 382 36.40 -10.41 1.43
N GLN A 383 35.87 -11.29 2.27
CA GLN A 383 36.42 -12.62 2.49
C GLN A 383 35.77 -13.68 1.60
N SER A 384 34.85 -13.28 0.71
CA SER A 384 34.13 -14.22 -0.17
C SER A 384 35.03 -14.81 -1.26
N GLY A 385 36.12 -14.11 -1.62
CA GLY A 385 36.96 -14.46 -2.77
C GLY A 385 36.27 -14.26 -4.13
N MET A 386 35.06 -13.69 -4.15
CA MET A 386 34.25 -13.53 -5.35
C MET A 386 34.49 -12.19 -6.02
N GLN A 387 34.58 -12.19 -7.35
CA GLN A 387 34.62 -10.97 -8.13
C GLN A 387 33.20 -10.44 -8.38
N TRP A 388 32.78 -9.48 -7.57
CA TRP A 388 31.48 -8.82 -7.71
C TRP A 388 31.44 -7.95 -8.97
N ARG A 389 30.51 -8.26 -9.90
CA ARG A 389 30.32 -7.50 -11.14
C ARG A 389 28.84 -7.39 -11.50
N SER A 390 28.49 -6.32 -12.23
CA SER A 390 27.19 -6.22 -12.87
C SER A 390 27.24 -6.87 -14.24
N VAL A 391 26.20 -7.62 -14.61
CA VAL A 391 26.00 -8.12 -15.97
C VAL A 391 25.31 -7.11 -16.88
N ASN A 392 24.82 -6.00 -16.32
CA ASN A 392 24.28 -4.91 -17.12
C ASN A 392 25.42 -4.24 -17.89
N GLU A 393 25.16 -3.84 -19.14
CA GLU A 393 26.14 -3.15 -20.00
C GLU A 393 26.73 -1.90 -19.33
N THR A 394 25.91 -1.19 -18.55
CA THR A 394 26.35 -0.10 -17.67
C THR A 394 25.85 -0.35 -16.26
N ALA A 395 26.78 -0.56 -15.33
CA ALA A 395 26.45 -0.64 -13.90
C ALA A 395 25.92 0.71 -13.42
N HIS A 396 24.80 0.68 -12.70
CA HIS A 396 24.12 1.91 -12.31
C HIS A 396 23.34 1.76 -11.01
N ILE A 397 23.02 2.91 -10.40
CA ILE A 397 22.08 3.03 -9.29
C ILE A 397 20.93 3.91 -9.78
N THR A 398 19.70 3.39 -9.77
CA THR A 398 18.55 4.24 -10.10
C THR A 398 18.25 5.18 -8.94
N VAL A 399 18.15 6.47 -9.20
CA VAL A 399 17.85 7.49 -8.18
C VAL A 399 16.35 7.67 -8.02
N GLY A 400 15.61 7.71 -9.12
CA GLY A 400 14.16 7.92 -9.10
C GLY A 400 13.56 8.00 -10.49
N THR A 401 12.23 7.89 -10.56
CA THR A 401 11.45 7.95 -11.79
C THR A 401 10.34 9.00 -11.63
N VAL A 402 10.16 9.90 -12.59
CA VAL A 402 9.24 11.05 -12.43
C VAL A 402 7.75 10.66 -12.38
N SER A 403 7.40 9.44 -12.79
CA SER A 403 6.03 8.92 -12.84
C SER A 403 6.01 7.45 -12.39
N PRO A 404 4.92 6.93 -11.78
CA PRO A 404 4.83 5.53 -11.36
C PRO A 404 4.79 4.56 -12.54
N ASP A 405 4.46 5.03 -13.74
CA ASP A 405 4.40 4.19 -14.95
C ASP A 405 5.80 3.89 -15.52
N ILE A 406 6.80 4.65 -15.08
CA ILE A 406 8.20 4.52 -15.51
C ILE A 406 8.89 3.50 -14.60
N LYS A 407 9.42 2.45 -15.19
CA LYS A 407 10.01 1.34 -14.47
C LYS A 407 11.50 1.64 -14.20
N PRO A 408 12.04 1.42 -12.99
CA PRO A 408 13.48 1.61 -12.74
C PRO A 408 14.44 0.87 -13.70
N LYS A 409 14.01 -0.26 -14.29
CA LYS A 409 14.79 -0.97 -15.31
C LYS A 409 15.07 -0.13 -16.57
N GLU A 410 14.24 0.88 -16.85
CA GLU A 410 14.41 1.81 -17.98
C GLU A 410 15.70 2.65 -17.83
N SER A 411 16.33 2.66 -16.64
CA SER A 411 17.70 3.19 -16.48
C SER A 411 18.69 2.51 -17.43
N ASN A 412 18.55 1.22 -17.73
CA ASN A 412 19.37 0.55 -18.74
C ASN A 412 19.15 1.15 -20.14
N ASP A 413 17.88 1.40 -20.50
CA ASP A 413 17.52 1.96 -21.80
C ASP A 413 18.00 3.41 -21.94
N LEU A 414 17.91 4.20 -20.86
CA LEU A 414 18.50 5.54 -20.80
C LEU A 414 20.02 5.48 -21.01
N LEU A 415 20.72 4.65 -20.25
CA LEU A 415 22.18 4.57 -20.31
C LEU A 415 22.68 4.03 -21.64
N LYS A 416 21.95 3.10 -22.26
CA LYS A 416 22.25 2.63 -23.62
C LYS A 416 22.12 3.76 -24.64
N ARG A 417 21.04 4.55 -24.58
CA ARG A 417 20.89 5.73 -25.45
C ARG A 417 21.97 6.77 -25.19
N TRP A 418 22.31 7.00 -23.92
CA TRP A 418 23.37 7.92 -23.51
C TRP A 418 24.74 7.50 -24.08
N LEU A 419 25.10 6.22 -24.01
CA LEU A 419 26.33 5.71 -24.61
C LEU A 419 26.37 5.84 -26.14
N GLN A 420 25.22 5.71 -26.80
CA GLN A 420 25.13 5.76 -28.27
C GLN A 420 25.05 7.18 -28.83
N SER A 421 24.32 8.07 -28.17
CA SER A 421 23.93 9.39 -28.70
C SER A 421 24.51 10.55 -27.92
N GLY A 422 25.06 10.33 -26.72
CA GLY A 422 25.59 11.36 -25.85
C GLY A 422 24.52 12.18 -25.10
N SER A 423 24.99 13.14 -24.32
CA SER A 423 24.19 14.13 -23.59
C SER A 423 24.01 15.42 -24.41
N GLY A 424 22.96 16.20 -24.12
CA GLY A 424 22.70 17.50 -24.71
C GLY A 424 21.23 17.74 -25.10
N GLY A 425 20.93 18.98 -25.51
CA GLY A 425 19.58 19.38 -25.86
C GLY A 425 18.96 18.61 -27.03
N SER A 426 19.78 18.13 -27.97
CA SER A 426 19.33 17.33 -29.12
C SER A 426 18.90 15.91 -28.75
N THR A 427 19.45 15.33 -27.67
CA THR A 427 19.11 13.97 -27.20
C THR A 427 18.11 13.99 -26.05
N GLY A 428 17.94 15.15 -25.40
CA GLY A 428 17.12 15.29 -24.18
C GLY A 428 17.72 14.57 -22.97
N ILE A 429 18.98 14.14 -23.06
CA ILE A 429 19.71 13.47 -21.99
C ILE A 429 20.64 14.48 -21.35
N SER A 430 20.54 14.63 -20.04
CA SER A 430 21.41 15.46 -19.23
C SER A 430 22.36 14.59 -18.41
N GLU A 431 23.52 15.12 -18.10
CA GLU A 431 24.49 14.46 -17.23
C GLU A 431 25.28 15.46 -16.41
N ILE A 432 25.79 15.00 -15.26
CA ILE A 432 26.74 15.74 -14.44
C ILE A 432 27.76 14.77 -13.87
N THR A 433 29.04 15.14 -13.95
CA THR A 433 30.13 14.37 -13.34
C THR A 433 30.08 14.52 -11.83
N VAL A 434 30.18 13.40 -11.11
CA VAL A 434 30.33 13.43 -9.66
C VAL A 434 31.75 13.92 -9.37
N LYS A 435 31.86 15.09 -8.73
CA LYS A 435 33.17 15.69 -8.43
C LYS A 435 33.87 14.93 -7.31
N GLY A 436 35.15 14.66 -7.51
CA GLY A 436 35.97 13.91 -6.57
C GLY A 436 35.89 12.39 -6.75
N HIS A 437 36.80 11.67 -6.10
CA HIS A 437 36.82 10.21 -6.14
C HIS A 437 35.90 9.66 -5.05
N VAL A 438 34.62 9.45 -5.41
CA VAL A 438 33.57 9.06 -4.44
C VAL A 438 33.32 7.55 -4.48
N GLU A 439 34.00 6.82 -3.60
CA GLU A 439 33.76 5.39 -3.35
C GLU A 439 32.90 5.19 -2.10
N LEU A 440 31.80 4.45 -2.25
CA LEU A 440 30.92 4.08 -1.15
C LEU A 440 31.03 2.59 -0.83
N PRO A 441 31.07 2.19 0.45
CA PRO A 441 30.96 0.78 0.81
C PRO A 441 29.57 0.25 0.44
N ALA A 442 29.53 -0.97 -0.09
CA ALA A 442 28.30 -1.66 -0.44
C ALA A 442 28.31 -3.10 0.07
N THR A 443 27.17 -3.55 0.56
CA THR A 443 26.98 -4.94 1.02
C THR A 443 26.30 -5.74 -0.08
N VAL A 444 26.89 -6.87 -0.46
CA VAL A 444 26.30 -7.76 -1.45
C VAL A 444 25.32 -8.71 -0.80
N LYS A 445 24.12 -8.78 -1.35
CA LYS A 445 23.02 -9.61 -0.85
C LYS A 445 22.30 -10.30 -2.00
N SER A 446 21.73 -11.46 -1.70
CA SER A 446 20.69 -12.06 -2.53
C SER A 446 19.35 -11.42 -2.22
N VAL A 447 18.56 -11.12 -3.24
CA VAL A 447 17.19 -10.65 -3.11
C VAL A 447 16.24 -11.74 -3.58
N LEU A 448 15.33 -12.14 -2.69
CA LEU A 448 14.37 -13.19 -2.97
C LEU A 448 13.16 -12.64 -3.72
N GLN A 449 12.49 -13.52 -4.45
CA GLN A 449 11.18 -13.22 -5.05
C GLN A 449 10.20 -12.86 -3.94
N LYS A 450 9.77 -11.60 -3.95
CA LYS A 450 8.69 -11.10 -3.09
C LYS A 450 7.36 -11.52 -3.75
N TYR A 451 6.59 -12.37 -3.06
CA TYR A 451 5.35 -13.00 -3.55
C TYR A 451 4.25 -12.02 -3.99
#